data_AF-C3Z4A6-F1
#
_entry.id   AF-C3Z4A6-F1
#
_cell.length_a   1.000
_cell.length_b   1.000
_cell.length_c   1.000
_cell.angle_alpha   90.00
_cell.angle_beta   90.00
_cell.angle_gamma   90.00
#
_symmetry.space_group_name_H-M   'P 1'
#
loop_
_entity.id
_entity.type
_entity.pdbx_description
1 polymer ?
#
loop_
_entity_poly.entity_id
_entity_poly.type
_entity_poly.pdbx_seq_one_letter_code
_entity_poly.pdbx_strand_id
1 'polypeptide(L)' 'VSVDGVWSTWLAWSTCTQSCGGGTQVRQRQCNNPPPSSGGNTCVGSQAQSQQC' A
#
# COMPACT_ATOMS: atom_id res chain seq x y z
N VAL A 1 -7.14 -25.19 4.38
CA VAL A 1 -7.80 -24.05 3.70
C VAL A 1 -6.71 -23.04 3.41
N SER A 2 -6.56 -22.61 2.16
CA SER A 2 -5.67 -21.50 1.79
C SER A 2 -6.38 -20.17 2.02
N VAL A 3 -5.65 -19.17 2.51
CA VAL A 3 -6.17 -17.81 2.69
C VAL A 3 -5.41 -16.91 1.75
N ASP A 4 -6.11 -16.27 0.82
CA ASP A 4 -5.52 -15.26 -0.04
C ASP A 4 -5.27 -13.98 0.78
N GLY A 5 -4.13 -13.35 0.52
CA GLY A 5 -3.74 -12.11 1.16
C GLY A 5 -4.64 -10.97 0.72
N VAL A 6 -5.09 -10.17 1.68
CA VAL A 6 -5.87 -8.96 1.41
C VAL A 6 -5.13 -7.75 1.97
N TRP A 7 -5.17 -6.68 1.18
CA TRP A 7 -4.57 -5.41 1.55
C TRP A 7 -5.25 -4.82 2.78
N SER A 8 -4.44 -4.36 3.73
CA SER A 8 -4.86 -3.45 4.79
C SER A 8 -5.34 -2.13 4.19
N THR A 9 -5.96 -1.32 5.05
CA THR A 9 -6.14 0.09 4.75
C THR A 9 -4.80 0.73 4.42
N TRP A 10 -4.83 1.72 3.52
CA TRP A 10 -3.67 2.53 3.24
C TRP A 10 -3.22 3.29 4.49
N LEU A 11 -1.91 3.34 4.69
CA LEU A 11 -1.28 4.28 5.61
C LEU A 11 -1.52 5.72 5.13
N ALA A 12 -1.33 6.67 6.04
CA ALA A 12 -1.35 8.08 5.71
C ALA A 12 -0.31 8.39 4.62
N TRP A 13 -0.60 9.40 3.82
CA TRP A 13 0.37 9.94 2.88
C TRP A 13 1.58 10.49 3.64
N SER A 14 2.77 10.25 3.09
CA SER A 14 3.98 10.91 3.53
C SER A 14 3.84 12.42 3.36
N THR A 15 4.70 13.17 4.04
CA THR A 15 4.87 14.59 3.73
C THR A 15 5.19 14.78 2.26
N CYS A 16 4.64 15.83 1.66
CA CYS A 16 4.97 16.20 0.30
C CYS A 16 6.48 16.49 0.21
N THR A 17 7.15 15.98 -0.83
CA THR A 17 8.58 16.24 -1.01
C THR A 17 8.90 17.72 -1.20
N GLN A 18 7.94 18.51 -1.71
CA GLN A 18 8.06 19.94 -1.88
C GLN A 18 6.77 20.64 -1.44
N SER A 19 6.89 21.78 -0.77
CA SER A 19 5.72 22.59 -0.37
C SER A 19 5.19 23.48 -1.49
N CYS A 20 5.96 23.68 -2.56
CA CYS A 20 5.57 24.45 -3.75
C CYS A 20 6.26 23.89 -5.00
N GLY A 21 5.64 24.09 -6.17
CA GLY A 21 6.24 23.72 -7.46
C GLY A 21 6.08 22.26 -7.92
N GLY A 22 5.15 21.50 -7.31
CA GLY A 22 4.85 20.13 -7.70
C GLY A 22 5.72 19.10 -6.97
N GLY A 23 5.34 18.76 -5.75
CA GLY A 23 5.94 17.68 -4.99
C GLY A 23 5.26 16.34 -5.26
N THR A 24 5.79 15.31 -4.63
CA THR A 24 5.20 13.97 -4.64
C THR A 24 5.06 13.50 -3.20
N GLN A 25 3.94 12.86 -2.90
CA GLN A 25 3.72 12.14 -1.66
C GLN A 25 3.51 10.66 -1.96
N VAL A 26 3.90 9.82 -1.02
CA VAL A 26 3.82 8.37 -1.14
C VAL A 26 3.05 7.82 0.04
N ARG A 27 2.18 6.84 -0.20
CA ARG A 27 1.56 6.05 0.86
C ARG A 27 1.80 4.57 0.60
N GLN A 28 1.71 3.80 1.67
CA GLN A 28 1.92 2.35 1.62
C GLN A 28 0.75 1.62 2.27
N ARG A 29 0.57 0.35 1.93
CA ARG A 29 -0.39 -0.57 2.56
C ARG A 29 0.34 -1.88 2.85
N GLN A 30 -0.25 -2.73 3.70
CA GLN A 30 0.35 -4.01 4.06
C GLN A 30 -0.56 -5.15 3.61
N CYS A 31 0.02 -6.27 3.19
CA CYS A 31 -0.75 -7.45 2.78
C CYS A 31 -0.99 -8.36 4.00
N ASN A 32 -1.78 -7.87 4.96
CA ASN A 32 -1.94 -8.53 6.26
C ASN A 32 -3.37 -8.48 6.83
N ASN A 33 -4.39 -8.18 6.02
CA ASN A 33 -5.76 -8.08 6.52
C ASN A 33 -6.79 -8.87 5.70
N PRO A 34 -6.69 -10.23 5.65
CA PRO A 34 -5.74 -11.10 6.35
C PRO A 34 -4.41 -11.33 5.59
N PRO A 35 -3.35 -11.83 6.26
CA PRO A 35 -2.14 -12.25 5.58
C PRO A 35 -2.36 -13.55 4.77
N PRO A 36 -1.66 -13.73 3.64
CA PRO A 36 -1.75 -14.96 2.86
C PRO A 36 -1.21 -16.14 3.67
N SER A 37 -1.91 -17.27 3.63
CA SER A 37 -1.50 -18.49 4.34
C SER A 37 -1.87 -19.77 3.61
N SER A 38 -1.18 -20.86 3.96
CA SER A 38 -1.42 -22.22 3.43
C SER A 38 -1.48 -22.30 1.90
N GLY A 39 -0.60 -21.56 1.21
CA GLY A 39 -0.51 -21.53 -0.24
C GLY A 39 -1.47 -20.56 -0.94
N GLY A 40 -2.14 -19.67 -0.21
CA GLY A 40 -2.94 -18.59 -0.79
C GLY A 40 -2.09 -17.53 -1.49
N ASN A 41 -2.71 -16.80 -2.41
CA ASN A 41 -2.06 -15.81 -3.25
C ASN A 41 -1.66 -14.58 -2.44
N THR A 42 -0.56 -13.95 -2.80
CA THR A 42 -0.19 -12.63 -2.27
C THR A 42 -1.13 -11.56 -2.80
N CYS A 43 -1.17 -10.41 -2.12
CA CYS A 43 -2.06 -9.33 -2.53
C CYS A 43 -1.69 -8.80 -3.92
N VAL A 44 -2.69 -8.70 -4.80
CA VAL A 44 -2.51 -8.22 -6.17
C VAL A 44 -2.40 -6.69 -6.20
N GLY A 45 -1.41 -6.18 -6.94
CA GLY A 45 -1.15 -4.75 -7.14
C GLY A 45 0.00 -4.19 -6.30
N SER A 46 0.24 -2.89 -6.38
CA SER A 46 1.39 -2.25 -5.71
C SER A 46 1.18 -2.07 -4.20
N GLN A 47 2.24 -2.31 -3.43
CA GLN A 47 2.29 -2.02 -1.99
C GLN A 47 2.36 -0.51 -1.71
N ALA A 48 2.96 0.24 -2.63
CA ALA A 48 3.12 1.69 -2.55
C ALA A 48 2.32 2.39 -3.65
N GLN A 49 1.83 3.58 -3.35
CA GLN A 49 1.23 4.49 -4.31
C GLN A 49 1.88 5.86 -4.17
N SER A 50 2.21 6.48 -5.30
CA SER A 50 2.66 7.87 -5.37
C SER A 50 1.57 8.75 -5.99
N GLN A 51 1.47 9.99 -5.54
CA GLN A 51 0.66 11.02 -6.20
C GLN A 51 1.32 12.38 -6.06
N GLN A 52 0.96 13.31 -6.93
CA GLN A 52 1.38 14.70 -6.80
C GLN A 52 0.68 15.37 -5.61
N CYS A 53 1.42 16.29 -5.02
CA CYS A 53 0.97 17.31 -4.09
C CYS A 53 1.62 18.64 -4.56
#